data_AF-A0AB40C113-F1
#
_entry.id   AF-A0AB40C113-F1
#
_cell.length_a   1.000
_cell.length_b   1.000
_cell.length_c   1.000
_cell.angle_alpha   90.00
_cell.angle_beta   90.00
_cell.angle_gamma   90.00
#
_symmetry.space_group_name_H-M   'P 1'
#
loop_
_entity.id
_entity.type
_entity.pdbx_description
1 polymer ?
#
loop_
_entity_poly.entity_id
_entity_poly.type
_entity_poly.pdbx_seq_one_letter_code
_entity_poly.pdbx_strand_id
1 'polypeptide(L)'
;MEEEKPRRKRRRVCAIEPNELVYASFPSNYISRLLPALVRVTGIASCEAHKDEDMEKTVRFEVDMALATSTSCFKWSSALQHQLEQQEQQEQQEQQQQGKFDSKTVIIPNPNPRKGISEHKKKKNSGEEELEFRVRALRKIVPGGEEMNACELLTEMESYVVCLQMQVYILKSLVANH
;
A
#
# COMPACT_ATOMS: atom_id res chain seq x y z
N MET A 1 -10.03 -7.44 63.81
CA MET A 1 -10.53 -6.37 62.93
C MET A 1 -9.53 -6.26 61.82
N GLU A 2 -9.90 -6.70 60.62
CA GLU A 2 -9.02 -6.71 59.45
C GLU A 2 -8.93 -5.32 58.84
N GLU A 3 -7.70 -4.90 58.51
CA GLU A 3 -7.39 -3.61 57.90
C GLU A 3 -7.38 -3.77 56.37
N GLU A 4 -8.39 -3.22 55.70
CA GLU A 4 -8.58 -3.34 54.26
C GLU A 4 -7.67 -2.35 53.48
N LYS A 5 -6.82 -2.90 52.60
CA LYS A 5 -5.81 -2.18 51.82
C LYS A 5 -6.44 -1.52 50.57
N PRO A 6 -6.24 -0.22 50.29
CA PRO A 6 -6.88 0.42 49.15
C PRO A 6 -6.24 -0.02 47.82
N ARG A 7 -7.05 -0.66 46.98
CA ARG A 7 -6.70 -1.03 45.60
C ARG A 7 -6.47 0.23 44.76
N ARG A 8 -5.22 0.43 44.34
CA ARG A 8 -4.82 1.46 43.39
C ARG A 8 -5.55 1.22 42.05
N LYS A 9 -6.51 2.08 41.73
CA LYS A 9 -7.14 2.13 40.41
C LYS A 9 -6.08 2.53 39.39
N ARG A 10 -5.54 1.54 38.67
CA ARG A 10 -4.69 1.78 37.51
C ARG A 10 -5.53 2.53 36.48
N ARG A 11 -5.23 3.82 36.28
CA ARG A 11 -5.65 4.57 35.10
C ARG A 11 -5.18 3.77 33.89
N ARG A 12 -6.13 3.20 33.14
CA ARG A 12 -5.84 2.74 31.78
C ARG A 12 -5.54 4.01 30.99
N VAL A 13 -4.26 4.21 30.70
CA VAL A 13 -3.81 5.23 29.74
C VAL A 13 -4.54 4.90 28.44
N CYS A 14 -5.31 5.86 27.92
CA CYS A 14 -6.03 5.68 26.67
C CYS A 14 -5.05 5.24 25.58
N ALA A 15 -5.24 4.06 25.03
CA ALA A 15 -4.80 3.79 23.67
C ALA A 15 -5.70 4.67 22.80
N ILE A 16 -5.21 5.87 22.44
CA ILE A 16 -5.81 6.64 21.36
C ILE A 16 -5.67 5.73 20.13
N GLU A 17 -6.80 5.33 19.57
CA GLU A 17 -6.78 4.54 18.34
C GLU A 17 -6.14 5.44 17.26
N PRO A 18 -5.11 4.96 16.53
CA PRO A 18 -4.41 5.76 15.51
C PRO A 18 -5.34 6.49 14.54
N ASN A 19 -6.52 5.92 14.32
CA ASN A 19 -7.56 6.46 13.47
C ASN A 19 -7.98 7.90 13.82
N GLU A 20 -8.22 8.28 15.09
CA GLU A 20 -8.70 9.64 15.43
C GLU A 20 -7.72 10.76 15.02
N LEU A 21 -6.43 10.54 15.25
CA LEU A 21 -5.40 11.52 14.90
C LEU A 21 -5.15 11.56 13.38
N VAL A 22 -5.22 10.41 12.72
CA VAL A 22 -5.16 10.32 11.26
C VAL A 22 -6.35 11.07 10.66
N TYR A 23 -7.57 10.91 11.15
CA TYR A 23 -8.74 11.63 10.62
C TYR A 23 -8.58 13.16 10.66
N ALA A 24 -7.99 13.69 11.72
CA ALA A 24 -7.82 15.14 11.89
C ALA A 24 -6.71 15.72 11.01
N SER A 25 -5.61 14.99 10.82
CA SER A 25 -4.40 15.49 10.16
C SER A 25 -4.23 15.01 8.71
N PHE A 26 -4.90 13.94 8.32
CA PHE A 26 -4.80 13.36 6.99
C PHE A 26 -5.14 14.36 5.89
N PRO A 27 -6.26 15.11 5.93
CA PRO A 27 -6.59 16.02 4.83
C PRO A 27 -5.54 17.11 4.62
N SER A 28 -5.04 17.71 5.70
CA SER A 28 -3.99 18.73 5.61
C SER A 28 -2.68 18.16 5.08
N ASN A 29 -2.26 16.98 5.56
CA ASN A 29 -1.02 16.34 5.12
C ASN A 29 -1.11 15.95 3.65
N TYR A 30 -2.22 15.32 3.26
CA TYR A 30 -2.46 14.84 1.91
C TYR A 30 -2.46 16.00 0.90
N ILE A 31 -3.24 17.06 1.18
CA ILE A 31 -3.32 18.24 0.33
C ILE A 31 -1.99 19.00 0.28
N SER A 32 -1.28 19.12 1.41
CA SER A 32 0.00 19.85 1.48
C SER A 32 1.07 19.24 0.58
N ARG A 33 1.04 17.92 0.39
CA ARG A 33 1.96 17.22 -0.51
C ARG A 33 1.44 17.19 -1.94
N LEU A 34 0.15 16.94 -2.12
CA LEU A 34 -0.46 16.75 -3.45
C LEU A 34 -0.53 18.06 -4.25
N LEU A 35 -0.98 19.17 -3.67
CA LEU A 35 -1.19 20.41 -4.45
C LEU A 35 0.10 20.92 -5.12
N PRO A 36 1.24 21.03 -4.41
CA PRO A 36 2.49 21.45 -5.06
C PRO A 36 2.92 20.49 -6.18
N ALA A 37 2.67 19.19 -6.03
CA ALA A 37 2.99 18.20 -7.06
C ALA A 37 2.15 18.39 -8.33
N LEU A 38 0.84 18.57 -8.17
CA LEU A 38 -0.06 18.80 -9.31
C LEU A 38 0.29 20.09 -10.07
N VAL A 39 0.67 21.15 -9.36
CA VAL A 39 1.13 22.41 -9.98
C VAL A 39 2.41 22.19 -10.79
N ARG A 40 3.36 21.37 -10.30
CA ARG A 40 4.57 21.03 -11.08
C ARG A 40 4.23 20.26 -12.34
N VAL A 41 3.42 19.21 -12.22
CA VAL A 41 3.03 18.34 -13.35
C VAL A 41 2.32 19.15 -14.43
N THR A 42 1.36 20.00 -14.05
CA THR A 42 0.64 20.87 -14.99
C THR A 42 1.53 21.97 -15.58
N GLY A 43 2.47 22.51 -14.80
CA GLY A 43 3.46 23.48 -15.29
C GLY A 43 4.40 22.90 -16.35
N ILE A 44 4.81 21.63 -16.22
CA ILE A 44 5.67 20.93 -17.19
C ILE A 44 4.89 20.60 -18.46
N ALA A 45 3.65 20.11 -18.33
CA ALA A 45 2.79 19.77 -19.46
C ALA A 45 2.49 20.96 -20.39
N SER A 46 2.54 22.20 -19.88
CA SER A 46 2.35 23.40 -20.69
C SER A 46 3.53 23.72 -21.62
N CYS A 47 4.71 23.12 -21.42
CA CYS A 47 5.94 23.42 -22.14
C CYS A 47 6.40 22.28 -23.07
N GLU A 48 6.03 21.04 -22.77
CA GLU A 48 6.46 19.86 -23.52
C GLU A 48 5.29 19.21 -24.26
N ALA A 49 5.44 19.06 -25.59
CA ALA A 49 4.54 18.30 -26.43
C ALA A 49 4.76 16.78 -26.24
N HIS A 50 4.61 16.24 -25.03
CA HIS A 50 4.79 14.81 -24.76
C HIS A 50 3.68 14.19 -23.89
N LYS A 51 3.20 13.06 -24.43
CA LYS A 51 2.35 11.96 -23.96
C LYS A 51 1.67 12.09 -22.59
N ASP A 52 0.35 12.26 -22.64
CA ASP A 52 -0.63 12.12 -21.55
C ASP A 52 -0.35 10.93 -20.60
N GLU A 53 0.24 9.84 -21.13
CA GLU A 53 0.62 8.65 -20.36
C GLU A 53 1.70 8.92 -19.28
N ASP A 54 2.69 9.76 -19.56
CA ASP A 54 3.76 10.08 -18.62
C ASP A 54 3.24 11.01 -17.51
N MET A 55 2.28 11.87 -17.86
CA MET A 55 1.54 12.69 -16.91
C MET A 55 0.68 11.81 -15.99
N GLU A 56 -0.09 10.86 -16.53
CA GLU A 56 -0.92 9.96 -15.71
C GLU A 56 -0.06 9.19 -14.70
N LYS A 57 1.09 8.63 -15.14
CA LYS A 57 2.03 7.92 -14.27
C LYS A 57 2.54 8.81 -13.14
N THR A 58 2.95 10.03 -13.47
CA THR A 58 3.45 11.01 -12.49
C THR A 58 2.36 11.42 -11.49
N VAL A 59 1.14 11.69 -11.97
CA VAL A 59 0.00 12.01 -11.11
C VAL A 59 -0.32 10.84 -10.18
N ARG A 60 -0.37 9.61 -10.70
CA ARG A 60 -0.61 8.41 -9.88
C ARG A 60 0.46 8.23 -8.82
N PHE A 61 1.74 8.35 -9.19
CA PHE A 61 2.85 8.29 -8.24
C PHE A 61 2.71 9.33 -7.12
N GLU A 62 2.43 10.58 -7.45
CA GLU A 62 2.32 11.64 -6.45
C GLU A 62 1.09 11.49 -5.54
N VAL A 63 -0.01 10.99 -6.10
CA VAL A 63 -1.23 10.63 -5.36
C VAL A 63 -0.96 9.49 -4.37
N ASP A 64 -0.30 8.42 -4.81
CA ASP A 64 0.01 7.26 -3.97
C ASP A 64 1.06 7.60 -2.91
N MET A 65 2.05 8.42 -3.26
CA MET A 65 3.05 8.89 -2.29
C MET A 65 2.44 9.89 -1.30
N ALA A 66 1.47 10.73 -1.71
CA ALA A 66 0.71 11.57 -0.78
C ALA A 66 -0.14 10.74 0.17
N LEU A 67 -0.74 9.64 -0.30
CA LEU A 67 -1.44 8.69 0.56
C LEU A 67 -0.47 8.12 1.60
N ALA A 68 0.63 7.50 1.15
CA ALA A 68 1.61 6.83 2.01
C ALA A 68 2.27 7.75 3.05
N THR A 69 2.56 9.00 2.70
CA THR A 69 3.20 9.94 3.62
C THR A 69 2.21 10.53 4.63
N SER A 70 0.92 10.61 4.28
CA SER A 70 -0.13 11.13 5.18
C SER A 70 -0.53 10.12 6.26
N THR A 71 -0.12 8.87 6.11
CA THR A 71 -0.56 7.73 6.93
C THR A 71 0.61 6.92 7.49
N SER A 72 1.72 7.59 7.78
CA SER A 72 3.01 6.98 8.16
C SER A 72 3.00 6.06 9.39
N CYS A 73 1.91 6.04 10.17
CA CYS A 73 1.75 5.16 11.32
C CYS A 73 1.34 3.72 10.97
N PHE A 74 0.95 3.42 9.73
CA PHE A 74 0.51 2.08 9.31
C PHE A 74 1.60 1.32 8.56
N LYS A 75 1.61 -0.01 8.71
CA LYS A 75 2.59 -0.87 8.02
C LYS A 75 2.37 -0.86 6.52
N TRP A 76 1.11 -0.88 6.07
CA TRP A 76 0.82 -0.78 4.63
C TRP A 76 1.36 0.53 4.05
N SER A 77 1.39 1.60 4.84
CA SER A 77 1.89 2.91 4.43
C SER A 77 3.39 2.89 4.20
N SER A 78 4.16 2.30 5.13
CA SER A 78 5.60 2.14 4.96
C SER A 78 5.96 1.21 3.81
N ALA A 79 5.18 0.13 3.61
CA ALA A 79 5.37 -0.77 2.49
C ALA A 79 5.09 -0.08 1.15
N LEU A 80 3.99 0.68 1.05
CA LEU A 80 3.65 1.47 -0.14
C LEU A 80 4.74 2.50 -0.44
N GLN A 81 5.21 3.24 0.56
CA GLN A 81 6.28 4.21 0.39
C GLN A 81 7.56 3.55 -0.15
N HIS A 82 7.98 2.43 0.43
CA HIS A 82 9.16 1.70 -0.01
C HIS A 82 9.00 1.12 -1.44
N GLN A 83 7.80 0.74 -1.85
CA GLN A 83 7.51 0.32 -3.23
C GLN A 83 7.67 1.47 -4.22
N LEU A 84 7.13 2.65 -3.88
CA LEU A 84 7.20 3.83 -4.73
C LEU A 84 8.66 4.34 -4.87
N GLU A 85 9.43 4.36 -3.78
CA GLU A 85 10.85 4.75 -3.80
C GLU A 85 11.70 3.79 -4.66
N GLN A 86 11.41 2.49 -4.64
CA GLN A 86 12.09 1.52 -5.51
C GLN A 86 11.76 1.72 -6.99
N GLN A 87 10.50 2.06 -7.30
CA GLN A 87 10.08 2.31 -8.68
C GLN A 87 10.82 3.51 -9.28
N GLU A 88 10.93 4.61 -8.54
CA GLU A 88 11.66 5.80 -8.98
C GLU A 88 13.15 5.50 -9.25
N GLN A 89 13.78 4.67 -8.41
CA GLN A 89 15.17 4.26 -8.60
C GLN A 89 15.37 3.39 -9.84
N GLN A 90 14.40 2.55 -10.21
CA GLN A 90 14.47 1.73 -11.42
C GLN A 90 14.35 2.59 -12.68
N GLU A 91 13.40 3.53 -12.71
CA GLU A 91 13.19 4.44 -13.85
C GLU A 91 14.43 5.31 -14.12
N GLN A 92 15.13 5.77 -13.07
CA GLN A 92 16.37 6.53 -13.21
C GLN A 92 17.56 5.69 -13.73
N GLN A 93 17.57 4.37 -13.48
CA GLN A 93 18.59 3.46 -13.98
C GLN A 93 18.35 3.04 -15.44
N GLU A 94 17.09 2.87 -15.85
CA GLU A 94 16.73 2.53 -17.23
C GLU A 94 17.06 3.67 -18.20
N GLN A 95 16.86 4.93 -17.78
CA GLN A 95 17.25 6.11 -18.58
C GLN A 95 18.77 6.25 -18.76
N GLN A 96 19.59 5.63 -17.91
CA GLN A 96 21.06 5.61 -18.03
C GLN A 96 21.61 4.40 -18.82
N GLN A 97 20.80 3.36 -19.06
CA GLN A 97 21.24 2.11 -19.69
C GLN A 97 20.73 1.91 -21.13
N GLN A 98 20.27 2.97 -21.80
CA GLN A 98 19.99 2.94 -23.25
C GLN A 98 21.29 2.97 -24.07
N GLY A 99 22.10 1.93 -23.84
CA GLY A 99 23.43 1.75 -24.38
C GLY A 99 23.91 0.34 -24.05
N LYS A 100 23.49 -0.61 -24.88
CA LYS A 100 24.21 -1.88 -25.15
C LYS A 100 23.96 -3.01 -24.15
N PHE A 101 23.05 -3.93 -24.48
CA PHE A 101 23.27 -5.37 -24.30
C PHE A 101 22.45 -6.17 -25.31
N ASP A 102 23.13 -6.62 -26.37
CA ASP A 102 22.72 -7.78 -27.14
C ASP A 102 22.96 -9.02 -26.28
N SER A 103 21.98 -9.91 -26.16
CA SER A 103 22.24 -11.25 -25.62
C SER A 103 21.50 -12.30 -26.42
N LYS A 104 22.35 -13.08 -27.10
CA LYS A 104 22.08 -14.24 -27.94
C LYS A 104 21.62 -15.41 -27.07
N THR A 105 20.59 -16.09 -27.55
CA THR A 105 19.98 -17.32 -27.04
C THR A 105 20.97 -18.49 -26.99
N VAL A 106 20.97 -19.30 -25.90
CA VAL A 106 21.36 -20.72 -25.95
C VAL A 106 20.46 -21.58 -25.04
N ILE A 107 20.21 -22.78 -25.55
CA ILE A 107 19.20 -23.81 -25.29
C ILE A 107 19.58 -24.74 -24.11
N ILE A 108 18.58 -25.06 -23.26
CA ILE A 108 18.17 -26.29 -22.51
C ILE A 108 19.23 -27.38 -22.15
N PRO A 109 19.08 -28.14 -21.04
CA PRO A 109 18.25 -29.37 -21.09
C PRO A 109 17.39 -29.68 -19.84
N ASN A 110 16.24 -30.30 -20.09
CA ASN A 110 15.38 -31.04 -19.16
C ASN A 110 16.07 -32.37 -18.73
N PRO A 111 15.84 -32.89 -17.51
CA PRO A 111 14.94 -34.05 -17.42
C PRO A 111 14.09 -34.13 -16.13
N ASN A 112 12.86 -34.62 -16.32
CA ASN A 112 11.92 -35.09 -15.30
C ASN A 112 12.40 -36.43 -14.68
N PRO A 113 12.05 -36.75 -13.41
CA PRO A 113 11.18 -37.92 -13.22
C PRO A 113 10.19 -37.84 -12.03
N ARG A 114 8.91 -37.96 -12.37
CA ARG A 114 7.85 -38.85 -11.81
C ARG A 114 7.87 -39.32 -10.32
N LYS A 115 6.68 -39.15 -9.73
CA LYS A 115 5.89 -40.03 -8.80
C LYS A 115 6.00 -39.79 -7.29
N GLY A 116 4.84 -39.50 -6.70
CA GLY A 116 4.52 -39.68 -5.29
C GLY A 116 3.06 -39.30 -5.02
N ILE A 117 2.14 -40.26 -5.19
CA ILE A 117 0.73 -40.14 -4.80
C ILE A 117 0.68 -40.30 -3.27
N SER A 118 0.08 -39.33 -2.58
CA SER A 118 -0.64 -39.57 -1.33
C SER A 118 -1.78 -38.58 -1.23
N GLU A 119 -2.96 -39.00 -1.72
CA GLU A 119 -4.21 -38.30 -1.52
C GLU A 119 -4.70 -38.52 -0.09
N HIS A 120 -4.31 -37.63 0.82
CA HIS A 120 -5.11 -37.41 2.02
C HIS A 120 -6.25 -36.45 1.66
N LYS A 121 -7.38 -37.02 1.20
CA LYS A 121 -8.67 -36.32 1.10
C LYS A 121 -9.15 -35.97 2.51
N LYS A 122 -8.57 -34.93 3.10
CA LYS A 122 -9.18 -34.20 4.21
C LYS A 122 -10.39 -33.51 3.59
N LYS A 123 -11.59 -33.83 4.07
CA LYS A 123 -12.84 -33.13 3.71
C LYS A 123 -12.68 -31.69 4.19
N LYS A 124 -12.08 -30.84 3.36
CA LYS A 124 -11.85 -29.43 3.66
C LYS A 124 -13.21 -28.80 3.69
N ASN A 125 -13.52 -28.15 4.82
CA ASN A 125 -14.80 -27.51 5.01
C ASN A 125 -14.86 -26.39 3.95
N SER A 126 -15.90 -26.36 3.11
CA SER A 126 -16.01 -25.41 1.97
C SER A 126 -15.72 -23.96 2.38
N GLY A 127 -16.06 -23.57 3.61
CA GLY A 127 -15.80 -22.22 4.14
C GLY A 127 -14.34 -21.94 4.51
N GLU A 128 -13.53 -22.95 4.85
CA GLU A 128 -12.11 -22.77 5.18
C GLU A 128 -11.28 -22.51 3.92
N GLU A 129 -11.61 -23.19 2.81
CA GLU A 129 -11.03 -22.91 1.49
C GLU A 129 -11.37 -21.49 1.00
N GLU A 130 -12.63 -21.08 1.16
CA GLU A 130 -13.08 -19.75 0.78
C GLU A 130 -12.38 -18.65 1.61
N LEU A 131 -12.27 -18.85 2.92
CA LEU A 131 -11.59 -17.91 3.80
C LEU A 131 -10.10 -17.78 3.43
N GLU A 132 -9.41 -18.89 3.18
CA GLU A 132 -8.01 -18.89 2.78
C GLU A 132 -7.81 -18.18 1.43
N PHE A 133 -8.72 -18.39 0.48
CA PHE A 133 -8.72 -17.69 -0.80
C PHE A 133 -8.89 -16.17 -0.62
N ARG A 134 -9.84 -15.74 0.23
CA ARG A 134 -10.08 -14.32 0.51
C ARG A 134 -8.87 -13.68 1.19
N VAL A 135 -8.27 -14.34 2.17
CA VAL A 135 -7.03 -13.87 2.81
C VAL A 135 -5.91 -13.71 1.78
N ARG A 136 -5.73 -14.68 0.88
CA ARG A 136 -4.75 -14.59 -0.21
C ARG A 136 -5.03 -13.43 -1.17
N ALA A 137 -6.31 -13.15 -1.46
CA ALA A 137 -6.68 -11.99 -2.26
C ALA A 137 -6.33 -10.68 -1.55
N LEU A 138 -6.58 -10.58 -0.24
CA LEU A 138 -6.26 -9.39 0.55
C LEU A 138 -4.76 -9.08 0.57
N ARG A 139 -3.90 -10.11 0.69
CA ARG A 139 -2.43 -9.93 0.65
C ARG A 139 -1.93 -9.23 -0.61
N LYS A 140 -2.63 -9.43 -1.72
CA LYS A 140 -2.30 -8.82 -3.02
C LYS A 140 -2.83 -7.41 -3.19
N ILE A 141 -3.83 -7.01 -2.39
CA ILE A 141 -4.50 -5.70 -2.51
C ILE A 141 -3.91 -4.70 -1.51
N VAL A 142 -3.58 -5.16 -0.30
CA VAL A 142 -2.98 -4.32 0.74
C VAL A 142 -1.48 -4.20 0.48
N PRO A 143 -0.92 -2.99 0.36
CA PRO A 143 0.53 -2.82 0.24
C PRO A 143 1.27 -3.48 1.41
N GLY A 144 2.30 -4.27 1.12
CA GLY A 144 3.02 -5.06 2.13
C GLY A 144 2.20 -6.23 2.73
N GLY A 145 1.09 -6.62 2.09
CA GLY A 145 0.20 -7.64 2.61
C GLY A 145 0.81 -9.04 2.64
N GLU A 146 1.81 -9.34 1.80
CA GLU A 146 2.49 -10.65 1.80
C GLU A 146 3.34 -10.86 3.07
N GLU A 147 3.88 -9.79 3.64
CA GLU A 147 4.73 -9.81 4.84
C GLU A 147 3.92 -9.86 6.15
N MET A 148 2.63 -9.52 6.12
CA MET A 148 1.77 -9.41 7.31
C MET A 148 1.21 -10.77 7.77
N ASN A 149 1.07 -10.99 9.07
CA ASN A 149 0.26 -12.12 9.54
C ASN A 149 -1.26 -11.83 9.36
N ALA A 150 -2.13 -12.84 9.53
CA ALA A 150 -3.55 -12.69 9.25
C ALA A 150 -4.26 -11.63 10.11
N CYS A 151 -3.87 -11.49 11.39
CA CYS A 151 -4.45 -10.48 12.28
C CYS A 151 -3.99 -9.08 11.87
N GLU A 152 -2.70 -8.91 11.60
CA GLU A 152 -2.14 -7.65 11.10
C GLU A 152 -2.79 -7.23 9.80
N LEU A 153 -2.91 -8.15 8.83
CA LEU A 153 -3.51 -7.88 7.54
C LEU A 153 -4.93 -7.32 7.66
N LEU A 154 -5.74 -7.86 8.57
CA LEU A 154 -7.11 -7.38 8.77
C LEU A 154 -7.16 -6.01 9.45
N THR A 155 -6.31 -5.76 10.46
CA THR A 155 -6.20 -4.43 11.09
C THR A 155 -5.70 -3.38 10.11
N GLU A 156 -4.68 -3.70 9.33
CA GLU A 156 -4.10 -2.79 8.34
C GLU A 156 -5.07 -2.54 7.18
N MET A 157 -5.81 -3.57 6.73
CA MET A 157 -6.86 -3.43 5.72
C MET A 157 -7.93 -2.41 6.14
N GLU A 158 -8.38 -2.44 7.38
CA GLU A 158 -9.37 -1.49 7.89
C GLU A 158 -8.89 -0.05 7.71
N SER A 159 -7.67 0.25 8.19
CA SER A 159 -7.07 1.57 8.06
C SER A 159 -6.83 1.96 6.60
N TYR A 160 -6.44 1.01 5.74
CA TYR A 160 -6.21 1.26 4.33
C TYR A 160 -7.49 1.67 3.60
N VAL A 161 -8.60 0.94 3.83
CA VAL A 161 -9.91 1.28 3.25
C VAL A 161 -10.36 2.67 3.68
N VAL A 162 -10.19 3.01 4.96
CA VAL A 162 -10.52 4.35 5.48
C VAL A 162 -9.72 5.43 4.75
N CYS A 163 -8.40 5.25 4.62
CA CYS A 163 -7.53 6.24 3.99
C CYS A 163 -7.85 6.41 2.49
N LEU A 164 -8.19 5.32 1.79
CA LEU A 164 -8.68 5.37 0.41
C LEU A 164 -9.99 6.15 0.28
N GLN A 165 -10.93 5.96 1.22
CA GLN A 165 -12.18 6.73 1.24
C GLN A 165 -11.91 8.22 1.44
N MET A 166 -11.02 8.58 2.36
CA MET A 166 -10.63 9.98 2.59
C MET A 166 -9.93 10.59 1.37
N GLN A 167 -9.01 9.86 0.73
CA GLN A 167 -8.38 10.26 -0.52
C GLN A 167 -9.43 10.57 -1.59
N VAL A 168 -10.35 9.64 -1.85
CA VAL A 168 -11.41 9.82 -2.85
C VAL A 168 -12.30 11.02 -2.52
N TYR A 169 -12.62 11.21 -1.24
CA TYR A 169 -13.40 12.36 -0.78
C TYR A 169 -12.69 13.70 -1.04
N ILE A 170 -11.40 13.79 -0.71
CA ILE A 170 -10.60 15.00 -0.95
C ILE A 170 -10.49 15.28 -2.45
N LEU A 171 -10.12 14.27 -3.25
CA LEU A 171 -9.97 14.42 -4.70
C LEU A 171 -11.29 14.86 -5.36
N LYS A 172 -12.43 14.28 -4.96
CA LYS A 172 -13.75 14.74 -5.41
C LYS A 172 -14.02 16.19 -5.02
N SER A 173 -13.65 16.59 -3.82
CA SER A 173 -13.84 17.96 -3.34
C SER A 173 -12.97 18.96 -4.11
N LEU A 174 -11.78 18.57 -4.56
CA LEU A 174 -10.92 19.40 -5.41
C LEU A 174 -11.51 19.60 -6.81
N VAL A 175 -12.14 18.57 -7.38
CA VAL A 175 -12.75 18.62 -8.72
C VAL A 175 -14.11 19.33 -8.71
N ALA A 176 -14.90 19.19 -7.64
CA ALA A 176 -16.26 19.73 -7.54
C ALA A 176 -16.35 21.25 -7.34
N ASN A 177 -15.22 21.96 -7.22
CA ASN A 177 -15.17 23.42 -7.05
C ASN A 177 -15.10 24.20 -8.39
N HIS A 178 -15.65 23.64 -9.48
CA HIS A 178 -15.74 24.27 -10.81
C HIS A 178 -17.19 24.47 -11.26
#